data_AF-A0A3E1DDE7-F1
#
_entry.id   AF-A0A3E1DDE7-F1
#
_cell.length_a   1.000
_cell.length_b   1.000
_cell.length_c   1.000
_cell.angle_alpha   90.00
_cell.angle_beta   90.00
_cell.angle_gamma   90.00
#
_symmetry.space_group_name_H-M   'P 1'
#
loop_
_entity.id
_entity.type
_entity.pdbx_description
1 polymer ?
#
loop_
_entity_poly.entity_id
_entity_poly.type
_entity_poly.pdbx_seq_one_letter_code
_entity_poly.pdbx_strand_id
1 'polypeptide(L)'
;MKTPPLFTELSLANKSDTAPSKTASKFSGTNNPRHLRVIAALMTRSQKREHIDRIAGASNGPELIAELRRRGLDAPCSRVPAIDRDGYPVRFGVYDFTDGDRRKVHAWLRQRGAA
;
A
#
# COMPACT_ATOMS: atom_id res chain seq x y z
N MET A 1 -12.01 -38.29 12.20
CA MET A 1 -12.43 -37.05 11.54
C MET A 1 -12.25 -35.91 12.53
N LYS A 2 -11.30 -34.99 12.31
CA LYS A 2 -11.07 -33.84 13.22
C LYS A 2 -11.99 -32.70 12.79
N THR A 3 -12.88 -32.30 13.68
CA THR A 3 -13.78 -31.15 13.55
C THR A 3 -12.98 -29.89 13.20
N PRO A 4 -13.39 -29.06 12.22
CA PRO A 4 -12.74 -27.76 12.04
C PRO A 4 -13.12 -26.87 13.23
N PRO A 5 -12.18 -26.10 13.81
CA PRO A 5 -12.51 -25.19 14.90
C PRO A 5 -13.41 -24.08 14.36
N LEU A 6 -14.65 -24.05 14.87
CA LEU A 6 -15.56 -22.91 14.77
C LEU A 6 -14.86 -21.69 15.40
N PHE A 7 -14.56 -20.69 14.57
CA PHE A 7 -14.34 -19.29 14.99
C PHE A 7 -13.43 -19.07 16.21
N THR A 8 -12.23 -19.66 16.24
CA THR A 8 -11.23 -19.32 17.26
C THR A 8 -10.61 -17.95 16.92
N GLU A 9 -11.15 -16.91 17.56
CA GLU A 9 -10.47 -15.69 18.03
C GLU A 9 -9.26 -15.25 17.19
N LEU A 10 -9.54 -14.52 16.11
CA LEU A 10 -8.52 -13.81 15.33
C LEU A 10 -8.02 -12.56 16.07
N SER A 11 -7.61 -12.69 17.32
CA SER A 11 -6.86 -11.66 18.04
C SER A 11 -5.38 -11.75 17.66
N LEU A 12 -5.09 -11.29 16.45
CA LEU A 12 -3.73 -11.18 15.92
C LEU A 12 -3.36 -9.70 15.87
N ALA A 13 -2.79 -9.19 16.97
CA ALA A 13 -2.33 -7.81 17.12
C ALA A 13 -1.70 -7.23 15.83
N ASN A 14 -2.23 -6.07 15.39
CA ASN A 14 -1.79 -5.33 14.22
C ASN A 14 -0.36 -4.83 14.42
N LYS A 15 0.63 -5.55 13.86
CA LYS A 15 1.99 -5.03 13.70
C LYS A 15 2.05 -4.27 12.38
N SER A 16 2.17 -2.95 12.44
CA SER A 16 2.51 -2.10 11.31
C SER A 16 4.02 -2.16 11.09
N ASP A 17 4.46 -2.72 9.95
CA ASP A 17 5.87 -2.66 9.55
C ASP A 17 6.12 -1.27 8.94
N THR A 18 6.20 -0.27 9.81
CA THR A 18 6.52 1.10 9.43
C THR A 18 8.03 1.26 9.45
N ALA A 19 8.68 1.27 8.29
CA ALA A 19 10.03 1.83 8.20
C ALA A 19 9.97 3.31 8.62
N PRO A 20 10.93 3.83 9.40
CA PRO A 20 10.84 5.19 9.95
C PRO A 20 10.68 6.21 8.82
N SER A 21 9.57 6.95 8.87
CA SER A 21 9.25 8.04 7.94
C SER A 21 10.36 9.10 8.05
N LYS A 22 11.14 9.26 6.98
CA LYS A 22 12.06 10.40 6.83
C LYS A 22 11.18 11.64 6.69
N THR A 23 11.42 12.63 7.54
CA THR A 23 10.93 14.03 7.54
C THR A 23 9.99 14.38 6.40
N ALA A 24 8.78 14.87 6.72
CA ALA A 24 7.68 15.26 5.83
C ALA A 24 8.13 16.02 4.56
N SER A 25 8.68 15.30 3.60
CA SER A 25 9.22 15.85 2.37
C SER A 25 8.08 16.04 1.38
N LYS A 26 8.16 17.13 0.60
CA LYS A 26 7.21 17.38 -0.48
C LYS A 26 7.33 16.23 -1.49
N PHE A 27 6.20 15.71 -1.94
CA PHE A 27 6.20 14.73 -3.02
C PHE A 27 6.76 15.34 -4.30
N SER A 28 7.87 14.79 -4.82
CA SER A 28 8.57 15.31 -5.99
C SER A 28 7.87 15.00 -7.33
N GLY A 29 6.81 14.19 -7.30
CA GLY A 29 6.08 13.79 -8.51
C GLY A 29 6.74 12.66 -9.27
N THR A 30 6.09 12.23 -10.36
CA THR A 30 6.60 11.19 -11.25
C THR A 30 5.90 11.20 -12.61
N ASN A 31 6.61 10.78 -13.65
CA ASN A 31 6.06 10.55 -14.99
C ASN A 31 6.06 9.07 -15.38
N ASN A 32 6.49 8.17 -14.48
CA ASN A 32 6.50 6.74 -14.75
C ASN A 32 5.05 6.21 -14.79
N PRO A 33 4.58 5.63 -15.90
CA PRO A 33 3.19 5.16 -16.02
C PRO A 33 2.83 4.10 -14.97
N ARG A 34 3.80 3.29 -14.52
CA ARG A 34 3.57 2.28 -13.47
C ARG A 34 3.23 2.96 -12.13
N HIS A 35 3.95 4.02 -11.80
CA HIS A 35 3.69 4.80 -10.58
C HIS A 35 2.33 5.47 -10.66
N LEU A 36 1.97 6.04 -11.81
CA LEU A 36 0.70 6.72 -11.99
C LEU A 36 -0.49 5.78 -11.76
N ARG A 37 -0.43 4.54 -12.27
CA ARG A 37 -1.47 3.52 -12.03
C ARG A 37 -1.60 3.18 -10.55
N VAL A 38 -0.49 2.96 -9.85
CA VAL A 38 -0.49 2.61 -8.42
C VAL A 38 -0.97 3.79 -7.57
N ILE A 39 -0.52 5.02 -7.86
CA ILE A 39 -1.00 6.23 -7.18
C ILE A 39 -2.52 6.36 -7.36
N ALA A 40 -3.03 6.21 -8.58
CA ALA A 40 -4.46 6.30 -8.83
C ALA A 40 -5.24 5.24 -8.03
N ALA A 41 -4.76 4.00 -8.00
CA ALA A 41 -5.42 2.92 -7.26
C ALA A 41 -5.43 3.16 -5.73
N LEU A 42 -4.32 3.62 -5.16
CA LEU A 42 -4.20 3.91 -3.72
C LEU A 42 -4.97 5.18 -3.30
N MET A 43 -5.13 6.15 -4.21
CA MET A 43 -6.04 7.28 -3.99
C MET A 43 -7.50 6.83 -3.89
N THR A 44 -7.91 5.78 -4.61
CA THR A 44 -9.27 5.23 -4.51
C THR A 44 -9.48 4.39 -3.26
N ARG A 45 -8.58 3.44 -2.97
CA ARG A 45 -8.68 2.54 -1.81
C ARG A 45 -7.36 1.82 -1.53
N SER A 46 -7.21 1.29 -0.32
CA SER A 46 -6.10 0.40 0.03
C SER A 46 -6.03 -0.82 -0.89
N GLN A 47 -4.82 -1.30 -1.15
CA GLN A 47 -4.55 -2.40 -2.07
C GLN A 47 -3.71 -3.47 -1.39
N LYS A 48 -4.08 -4.74 -1.62
CA LYS A 48 -3.22 -5.87 -1.23
C LYS A 48 -1.89 -5.81 -1.99
N ARG A 49 -0.82 -6.28 -1.37
CA ARG A 49 0.51 -6.35 -1.99
C ARG A 49 0.48 -7.00 -3.37
N GLU A 50 -0.22 -8.11 -3.52
CA GLU A 50 -0.30 -8.88 -4.76
C GLU A 50 -1.05 -8.10 -5.86
N HIS A 51 -1.95 -7.19 -5.48
CA HIS A 51 -2.64 -6.33 -6.43
C HIS A 51 -1.76 -5.22 -6.96
N ILE A 52 -0.77 -4.75 -6.17
CA ILE A 52 0.18 -3.73 -6.63
C ILE A 52 0.92 -4.22 -7.87
N ASP A 53 1.39 -5.47 -7.88
CA ASP A 53 2.10 -6.05 -9.03
C ASP A 53 1.23 -6.00 -10.30
N ARG A 54 -0.05 -6.41 -10.17
CA ARG A 54 -1.02 -6.41 -11.27
C ARG A 54 -1.32 -4.98 -11.76
N ILE A 55 -1.54 -4.04 -10.85
CA ILE A 55 -1.85 -2.63 -11.17
C ILE A 55 -0.65 -1.95 -11.84
N ALA A 56 0.55 -2.21 -11.33
CA ALA A 56 1.78 -1.69 -11.91
C ALA A 56 2.06 -2.31 -13.29
N GLY A 57 1.65 -3.57 -13.51
CA GLY A 57 2.05 -4.38 -14.65
C GLY A 57 3.51 -4.84 -14.54
N ALA A 58 3.97 -5.12 -13.32
CA ALA A 58 5.34 -5.55 -13.03
C ALA A 58 5.39 -6.41 -11.77
N SER A 59 6.24 -7.43 -11.75
CA SER A 59 6.38 -8.38 -10.62
C SER A 59 7.27 -7.88 -9.47
N ASN A 60 7.40 -6.56 -9.30
CA ASN A 60 8.26 -5.94 -8.29
C ASN A 60 7.58 -4.72 -7.62
N GLY A 61 6.30 -4.87 -7.27
CA GLY A 61 5.50 -3.86 -6.60
C GLY A 61 6.10 -3.30 -5.31
N PRO A 62 6.73 -4.10 -4.44
CA PRO A 62 7.39 -3.56 -3.24
C PRO A 62 8.49 -2.54 -3.55
N GLU A 63 9.30 -2.75 -4.58
CA GLU A 63 10.31 -1.79 -5.01
C GLU A 63 9.67 -0.53 -5.59
N LEU A 64 8.57 -0.68 -6.36
CA LEU A 64 7.80 0.47 -6.84
C LEU A 64 7.27 1.32 -5.68
N ILE A 65 6.74 0.69 -4.62
CA ILE A 65 6.32 1.41 -3.41
C ILE A 65 7.53 2.07 -2.73
N ALA A 66 8.68 1.40 -2.67
CA ALA A 66 9.90 1.99 -2.13
C ALA A 66 10.35 3.23 -2.93
N GLU A 67 10.25 3.22 -4.26
CA GLU A 67 10.50 4.39 -5.10
C GLU A 67 9.53 5.54 -4.81
N LEU A 68 8.23 5.26 -4.66
CA LEU A 68 7.25 6.26 -4.25
C LEU A 68 7.59 6.85 -2.88
N ARG A 69 8.12 6.02 -1.96
CA ARG A 69 8.59 6.48 -0.66
C ARG A 69 9.79 7.39 -0.74
N ARG A 70 10.79 7.04 -1.56
CA ARG A 70 11.94 7.90 -1.85
C ARG A 70 11.53 9.25 -2.45
N ARG A 71 10.38 9.31 -3.11
CA ARG A 71 9.82 10.54 -3.70
C ARG A 71 9.01 11.40 -2.71
N GLY A 72 8.83 10.96 -1.47
CA GLY A 72 8.19 11.73 -0.40
C GLY A 72 6.79 11.25 -0.01
N LEU A 73 6.30 10.12 -0.53
CA LEU A 73 5.11 9.47 0.00
C LEU A 73 5.48 8.53 1.16
N ASP A 74 4.55 8.24 2.05
CA ASP A 74 4.73 7.32 3.16
C ASP A 74 4.26 5.91 2.75
N ALA A 75 3.08 5.81 2.14
CA ALA A 75 2.51 4.58 1.58
C ALA A 75 2.71 3.34 2.49
N PRO A 76 2.25 3.37 3.76
CA PRO A 76 2.51 2.32 4.74
C PRO A 76 1.97 0.96 4.29
N CYS A 77 2.57 -0.11 4.83
CA CYS A 77 2.11 -1.48 4.62
C CYS A 77 1.66 -2.08 5.95
N SER A 78 0.35 -2.28 6.09
CA SER A 78 -0.25 -2.94 7.25
C SER A 78 -0.37 -4.44 6.99
N ARG A 79 -0.15 -5.26 8.02
CA ARG A 79 -0.41 -6.69 7.97
C ARG A 79 -1.84 -6.97 8.45
N VAL A 80 -2.72 -7.34 7.53
CA VAL A 80 -4.13 -7.61 7.83
C VAL A 80 -4.36 -9.11 7.92
N PRO A 81 -5.01 -9.62 8.98
CA PRO A 81 -5.34 -11.04 9.08
C PRO A 81 -6.28 -11.48 7.96
N ALA A 82 -6.05 -12.68 7.43
CA ALA A 82 -6.87 -13.27 6.39
C ALA A 82 -6.76 -14.79 6.39
N ILE A 83 -7.59 -15.46 5.60
CA ILE A 83 -7.51 -16.90 5.36
C ILE A 83 -6.89 -17.12 3.98
N ASP A 84 -5.91 -18.01 3.90
CA ASP A 84 -5.30 -18.40 2.63
C ASP A 84 -6.16 -19.40 1.84
N ARG A 85 -5.64 -19.84 0.69
CA ARG A 85 -6.35 -20.79 -0.18
C ARG A 85 -6.56 -22.16 0.46
N ASP A 86 -5.67 -22.55 1.38
CA ASP A 86 -5.65 -23.86 2.01
C ASP A 86 -6.39 -23.84 3.37
N GLY A 87 -7.00 -22.69 3.73
CA GLY A 87 -7.82 -22.51 4.92
C GLY A 87 -7.04 -22.08 6.16
N TYR A 88 -5.76 -21.72 6.04
CA TYR A 88 -4.95 -21.32 7.17
C TYR A 88 -5.00 -19.81 7.44
N PRO A 89 -4.96 -19.38 8.72
CA PRO A 89 -4.85 -17.98 9.07
C PRO A 89 -3.46 -17.44 8.71
N VAL A 90 -3.45 -16.42 7.85
CA VAL A 90 -2.26 -15.72 7.37
C VAL A 90 -2.40 -14.22 7.58
N ARG A 91 -1.35 -13.47 7.25
CA ARG A 91 -1.36 -12.00 7.28
C ARG A 91 -0.96 -11.44 5.91
N PHE A 92 -1.90 -10.83 5.21
CA PHE A 92 -1.62 -10.18 3.93
C PHE A 92 -1.08 -8.77 4.14
N GLY A 93 -0.12 -8.39 3.31
CA GLY A 93 0.34 -7.01 3.24
C GLY A 93 -0.70 -6.17 2.50
N VAL A 94 -1.10 -5.05 3.09
CA VAL A 94 -2.02 -4.07 2.50
C VAL A 94 -1.36 -2.70 2.53
N TYR A 95 -1.18 -2.13 1.34
CA TYR A 95 -0.73 -0.76 1.19
C TYR A 95 -1.90 0.21 1.23
N ASP A 96 -1.68 1.37 1.84
CA ASP A 96 -2.65 2.46 1.87
C ASP A 96 -1.95 3.82 1.76
N PHE A 97 -2.70 4.84 1.38
CA PHE A 97 -2.26 6.23 1.46
C PHE A 97 -2.83 6.89 2.70
N THR A 98 -1.91 7.43 3.51
CA THR A 98 -2.26 8.27 4.65
C THR A 98 -2.95 9.56 4.17
N ASP A 99 -3.61 10.27 5.09
CA ASP A 99 -4.12 11.61 4.79
C ASP A 99 -3.00 12.59 4.38
N GLY A 100 -1.78 12.36 4.88
CA GLY A 100 -0.58 13.07 4.45
C GLY A 100 -0.26 12.82 2.97
N ASP A 101 -0.24 11.55 2.56
CA ASP A 101 -0.01 11.14 1.18
C ASP A 101 -1.05 11.72 0.23
N ARG A 102 -2.34 11.61 0.60
CA ARG A 102 -3.46 12.13 -0.18
C ARG A 102 -3.31 13.64 -0.42
N ARG A 103 -2.97 14.41 0.63
CA ARG A 103 -2.68 15.86 0.52
C ARG A 103 -1.50 16.15 -0.39
N LYS A 104 -0.39 15.41 -0.26
CA LYS A 104 0.81 15.57 -1.09
C LYS A 104 0.50 15.30 -2.58
N VAL A 105 -0.24 14.23 -2.88
CA VAL A 105 -0.65 13.87 -4.25
C VAL A 105 -1.58 14.93 -4.83
N HIS A 106 -2.60 15.40 -4.10
CA HIS A 106 -3.47 16.46 -4.57
C HIS A 106 -2.73 17.78 -4.83
N ALA A 107 -1.80 18.16 -3.95
CA ALA A 107 -0.97 19.34 -4.14
C ALA A 107 -0.12 19.26 -5.42
N TRP A 108 0.45 18.08 -5.69
CA TRP A 108 1.20 17.82 -6.93
C TRP A 108 0.31 17.86 -8.18
N LEU A 109 -0.88 17.25 -8.14
CA LEU A 109 -1.82 17.28 -9.28
C LEU A 109 -2.26 18.70 -9.63
N ARG A 110 -2.50 19.57 -8.64
CA ARG A 110 -2.82 20.98 -8.88
C ARG A 110 -1.68 21.73 -9.58
N GLN A 111 -0.43 21.48 -9.17
CA GLN A 111 0.74 22.09 -9.82
C GLN A 111 0.93 21.61 -11.25
N ARG A 112 0.56 20.35 -11.54
CA ARG A 112 0.69 19.74 -12.86
C ARG A 112 -0.38 20.22 -13.85
N GLY A 113 -1.59 20.54 -13.40
CA GLY A 113 -2.66 21.07 -14.26
C GLY A 113 -2.62 22.59 -14.46
N ALA A 114 -1.77 23.30 -13.72
CA ALA A 114 -1.54 24.74 -13.86
C ALA A 114 -0.41 25.08 -14.84
N ALA A 115 0.26 24.08 -15.40
CA ALA A 115 1.29 24.17 -16.43
C ALA A 115 0.73 23.64 -17.76
#